data_AF-A0A6P7TXP9-F1
#
_entry.id   AF-A0A6P7TXP9-F1
#
_cell.length_a   1.000
_cell.length_b   1.000
_cell.length_c   1.000
_cell.angle_alpha   90.00
_cell.angle_beta   90.00
_cell.angle_gamma   90.00
#
_symmetry.space_group_name_H-M   'P 1'
#
loop_
_entity.id
_entity.type
_entity.pdbx_description
1 polymer ?
#
loop_
_entity_poly.entity_id
_entity_poly.type
_entity_poly.pdbx_seq_one_letter_code
_entity_poly.pdbx_strand_id
1 'polypeptide(L)'
;MYIMTAGTCKKSKLDISWLQGTELPHCIPSNAHLDREIYLGGPHEDIEVMTYTHAVKHGVRHLTVSAHHCYPIQEVFYFRDSSVSDKSTGNGTIAQVKNLKLSVDDPSVFEIPDICHKAPISPAPEMPLTLGLLPNFAKHFDY
;
A
#
# COMPACT_ATOMS: atom_id res chain seq x y z
N MET A 1 -13.41 7.35 2.27
CA MET A 1 -13.01 6.64 1.04
C MET A 1 -14.14 6.73 0.03
N TYR A 2 -13.80 7.09 -1.21
CA TYR A 2 -14.72 7.05 -2.36
C TYR A 2 -14.28 5.90 -3.28
N ILE A 3 -15.19 4.99 -3.62
CA ILE A 3 -14.95 3.93 -4.60
C ILE A 3 -15.86 4.23 -5.79
N MET A 4 -15.25 4.45 -6.96
CA MET A 4 -15.95 4.78 -8.19
C MET A 4 -15.88 3.62 -9.17
N THR A 5 -17.01 3.22 -9.73
CA THR A 5 -17.11 2.14 -10.73
C THR A 5 -18.14 2.54 -11.77
N ALA A 6 -17.72 2.74 -13.02
CA ALA A 6 -18.58 2.95 -14.20
C ALA A 6 -19.91 3.69 -13.91
N GLY A 7 -19.83 4.95 -13.49
CA GLY A 7 -21.02 5.77 -13.23
C GLY A 7 -21.72 5.49 -11.89
N THR A 8 -21.07 4.83 -10.95
CA THR A 8 -21.53 4.68 -9.55
C THR A 8 -20.45 5.12 -8.59
N CYS A 9 -20.87 5.66 -7.44
CA CYS A 9 -19.96 6.02 -6.36
C CYS A 9 -20.44 5.47 -5.02
N LYS A 10 -19.54 4.82 -4.29
CA LYS A 10 -19.74 4.39 -2.91
C LYS A 10 -18.87 5.22 -1.98
N LYS A 11 -19.47 5.73 -0.91
CA LYS A 11 -18.81 6.51 0.12
C LYS A 11 -18.75 5.70 1.41
N SER A 12 -17.56 5.52 1.96
CA SER A 12 -17.34 4.79 3.21
C SER A 12 -16.47 5.61 4.17
N LYS A 13 -16.72 5.48 5.47
CA LYS A 13 -15.79 5.98 6.49
C LYS A 13 -14.48 5.20 6.39
N LEU A 14 -13.35 5.91 6.41
CA LEU A 14 -12.03 5.32 6.46
C LEU A 14 -11.55 5.40 7.90
N ASP A 15 -11.06 4.29 8.45
CA ASP A 15 -10.28 4.35 9.68
C ASP A 15 -8.93 4.99 9.36
N ILE A 16 -8.69 6.17 9.92
CA ILE A 16 -7.47 6.96 9.75
C ILE A 16 -6.56 6.89 10.99
N SER A 17 -6.86 6.00 11.94
CA SER A 17 -6.06 5.88 13.18
C SER A 17 -4.61 5.49 12.93
N TRP A 18 -4.32 4.89 11.77
CA TRP A 18 -2.96 4.58 11.29
C TRP A 18 -2.26 5.76 10.60
N LEU A 19 -2.97 6.80 10.19
CA LEU A 19 -2.41 8.03 9.61
C LEU A 19 -2.04 9.02 10.71
N GLN A 20 -1.20 8.61 11.66
CA GLN A 20 -0.58 9.59 12.56
C GLN A 20 0.50 10.35 11.78
N GLY A 21 0.59 11.67 11.95
CA GLY A 21 1.40 12.56 11.10
C GLY A 21 2.90 12.26 11.02
N THR A 22 3.43 11.34 11.84
CA THR A 22 4.81 10.85 11.80
C THR A 22 5.00 9.58 10.96
N GLU A 23 3.93 8.94 10.51
CA GLU A 23 3.92 7.70 9.73
C GLU A 23 3.22 7.91 8.38
N LEU A 24 3.76 8.82 7.57
CA LEU A 24 3.23 9.03 6.23
C LEU A 24 3.32 7.74 5.39
N PRO A 25 2.31 7.45 4.55
CA PRO A 25 2.36 6.32 3.63
C PRO A 25 3.64 6.37 2.77
N HIS A 26 4.25 5.21 2.54
CA HIS A 26 5.47 5.03 1.74
C HIS A 26 6.75 5.75 2.22
N CYS A 27 6.73 6.40 3.39
CA CYS A 27 7.94 6.89 4.06
C CYS A 27 8.47 5.86 5.07
N ILE A 28 9.78 5.87 5.30
CA ILE A 28 10.43 5.06 6.35
C ILE A 28 10.13 5.71 7.71
N PRO A 29 9.43 5.00 8.63
CA PRO A 29 9.20 5.51 9.98
C PRO A 29 10.51 5.65 10.76
N SER A 30 10.59 6.65 11.64
CA SER A 30 11.82 6.92 12.41
C SER A 30 12.24 5.79 13.35
N ASN A 31 11.31 4.92 13.74
CA ASN A 31 11.53 3.75 14.58
C ASN A 31 11.60 2.43 13.78
N ALA A 32 11.71 2.49 12.45
CA ALA A 32 11.93 1.30 11.64
C ALA A 32 13.39 0.81 11.77
N HIS A 33 13.57 -0.50 11.68
CA HIS A 33 14.89 -1.15 11.74
C HIS A 33 15.35 -1.54 10.34
N LEU A 34 16.61 -1.28 10.00
CA LEU A 34 17.20 -1.78 8.76
C LEU A 34 17.31 -3.31 8.84
N ASP A 35 16.71 -4.01 7.89
CA ASP A 35 16.72 -5.47 7.78
C ASP A 35 17.85 -5.95 6.84
N ARG A 36 17.94 -5.31 5.67
CA ARG A 36 18.93 -5.68 4.64
C ARG A 36 19.21 -4.55 3.66
N GLU A 37 20.37 -4.64 3.04
CA GLU A 37 20.84 -3.80 1.94
C GLU A 37 21.29 -4.74 0.81
N ILE A 38 20.73 -4.57 -0.38
CA ILE A 38 21.01 -5.43 -1.53
C ILE A 38 21.06 -4.62 -2.82
N TYR A 39 21.67 -5.20 -3.85
CA TYR A 39 21.64 -4.66 -5.20
C TYR A 39 20.61 -5.46 -6.02
N LEU A 40 19.72 -4.76 -6.72
CA LEU A 40 18.77 -5.36 -7.68
C LEU A 40 19.24 -5.06 -9.10
N GLY A 41 19.51 -6.09 -9.89
CA GLY A 41 19.92 -5.94 -11.30
C GLY A 41 21.18 -6.75 -11.63
N GLY A 42 21.86 -6.36 -12.69
CA GLY A 42 23.15 -6.93 -13.12
C GLY A 42 24.30 -5.94 -12.93
N PRO A 43 25.56 -6.34 -13.19
CA PRO A 43 26.78 -5.57 -12.86
C PRO A 43 26.93 -4.15 -13.43
N HIS A 44 26.03 -3.72 -14.33
CA HIS A 44 26.05 -2.40 -14.98
C HIS A 44 24.68 -1.70 -14.95
N GLU A 45 23.68 -2.35 -14.35
CA GLU A 45 22.28 -1.92 -14.33
C GLU A 45 21.67 -2.26 -12.96
N ASP A 46 22.47 -2.18 -11.92
CA ASP A 46 22.05 -2.44 -10.56
C ASP A 46 21.58 -1.16 -9.87
N ILE A 47 20.59 -1.34 -9.00
CA ILE A 47 20.15 -0.32 -8.06
C ILE A 47 20.36 -0.85 -6.65
N GLU A 48 21.01 -0.05 -5.81
CA GLU A 48 21.11 -0.33 -4.39
C GLU A 48 19.77 -0.03 -3.70
N VAL A 49 19.30 -0.98 -2.90
CA VAL A 49 18.03 -0.87 -2.19
C VAL A 49 18.19 -1.30 -0.73
N MET A 50 17.43 -0.64 0.13
CA MET A 50 17.40 -0.89 1.57
C MET A 50 15.99 -1.32 1.98
N THR A 51 15.88 -2.42 2.73
CA THR A 51 14.62 -2.87 3.32
C THR A 51 14.59 -2.57 4.81
N TYR A 52 13.53 -1.90 5.26
CA TYR A 52 13.26 -1.56 6.64
C TYR A 52 12.05 -2.32 7.17
N THR A 53 12.14 -2.79 8.41
CA THR A 53 11.07 -3.47 9.12
C THR A 53 10.51 -2.55 10.20
N HIS A 54 9.18 -2.38 10.19
CA HIS A 54 8.44 -1.54 11.13
C HIS A 54 7.29 -2.32 11.76
N ALA A 55 7.21 -2.34 13.09
CA ALA A 55 6.09 -2.93 13.79
C ALA A 55 4.90 -1.98 13.75
N VAL A 56 3.72 -2.47 13.33
CA VAL A 56 2.48 -1.69 13.31
C VAL A 56 1.41 -2.41 14.15
N LYS A 57 0.36 -1.69 14.54
CA LYS A 57 -0.66 -2.17 15.49
C LYS A 57 -1.20 -3.57 15.20
N HIS A 58 -1.35 -3.93 13.91
CA HIS A 58 -1.96 -5.19 13.47
C HIS A 58 -0.97 -6.12 12.75
N GLY A 59 0.34 -5.86 12.83
CA GLY A 59 1.30 -6.66 12.07
C GLY A 59 2.69 -6.07 11.95
N VAL A 60 3.37 -6.42 10.87
CA VAL A 60 4.72 -5.97 10.53
C VAL A 60 4.74 -5.48 9.09
N ARG A 61 5.36 -4.33 8.87
CA ARG A 61 5.49 -3.68 7.57
C ARG A 61 6.96 -3.72 7.16
N HIS A 62 7.25 -4.25 5.98
CA HIS A 62 8.56 -4.18 5.34
C HIS A 62 8.50 -3.14 4.20
N LEU A 63 9.35 -2.14 4.25
CA LEU A 63 9.48 -1.11 3.22
C LEU A 63 10.81 -1.26 2.52
N THR A 64 10.80 -1.39 1.20
CA THR A 64 12.01 -1.38 0.37
C THR A 64 12.06 -0.07 -0.40
N VAL A 65 13.17 0.65 -0.27
CA VAL A 65 13.41 1.91 -0.97
C VAL A 65 14.74 1.88 -1.72
N SER A 66 14.92 2.74 -2.71
CA SER A 66 16.24 3.00 -3.30
C SER A 66 17.16 3.66 -2.27
N ALA A 67 18.42 3.24 -2.18
CA ALA A 67 19.39 3.79 -1.23
C ALA A 67 19.68 5.29 -1.47
N HIS A 68 19.88 5.69 -2.74
CA HIS A 68 20.34 7.05 -3.05
C HIS A 68 19.27 8.14 -2.93
N HIS A 69 18.01 7.80 -3.20
CA HIS A 69 16.93 8.79 -3.31
C HIS A 69 15.69 8.47 -2.46
N CYS A 70 15.73 7.39 -1.67
CA CYS A 70 14.61 6.94 -0.84
C CYS A 70 13.29 6.75 -1.61
N TYR A 71 13.33 6.47 -2.91
CA TYR A 71 12.13 6.18 -3.69
C TYR A 71 11.53 4.84 -3.25
N PRO A 72 10.22 4.75 -3.00
CA PRO A 72 9.57 3.49 -2.64
C PRO A 72 9.61 2.54 -3.83
N ILE A 73 9.99 1.28 -3.57
CA ILE A 73 10.06 0.22 -4.56
C ILE A 73 9.01 -0.84 -4.26
N GLN A 74 8.97 -1.30 -3.01
CA GLN A 74 8.03 -2.32 -2.57
C GLN A 74 7.66 -2.12 -1.11
N GLU A 75 6.40 -2.40 -0.80
CA GLU A 75 5.89 -2.45 0.56
C GLU A 75 5.17 -3.78 0.79
N VAL A 76 5.55 -4.47 1.85
CA VAL A 76 4.91 -5.72 2.27
C VAL A 76 4.34 -5.53 3.65
N PHE A 77 3.05 -5.76 3.82
CA PHE A 77 2.41 -5.73 5.13
C PHE A 77 1.94 -7.14 5.49
N TYR A 78 2.54 -7.70 6.53
CA TYR A 78 2.12 -8.97 7.12
C TYR A 78 1.19 -8.69 8.29
N PHE A 79 -0.02 -9.22 8.25
CA PHE A 79 -0.96 -9.16 9.37
C PHE A 79 -1.09 -10.52 10.02
N ARG A 80 -1.24 -10.52 11.35
CA ARG A 80 -1.52 -11.74 12.10
C ARG A 80 -3.03 -11.96 12.10
N ASP A 81 -3.46 -13.04 11.47
CA ASP A 81 -4.82 -13.52 11.65
C ASP A 81 -4.92 -14.18 13.03
N SER A 82 -5.71 -13.59 13.95
CA SER A 82 -5.93 -14.15 15.28
C SER A 82 -6.68 -15.48 15.25
N SER A 83 -7.25 -15.88 14.11
CA SER A 83 -7.97 -17.16 13.95
C SER A 83 -7.08 -18.33 13.54
N VAL A 84 -5.82 -18.08 13.15
CA VAL A 84 -4.87 -19.12 12.73
C VAL A 84 -3.89 -19.40 13.87
N SER A 85 -3.97 -20.59 14.46
CA SER A 85 -3.12 -21.02 15.58
C SER A 85 -1.67 -21.34 15.17
N ASP A 86 -1.43 -21.49 13.86
CA ASP A 86 -0.13 -21.82 13.32
C ASP A 86 0.70 -20.56 13.07
N LYS A 87 1.80 -20.41 13.81
CA LYS A 87 2.70 -19.25 13.79
C LYS A 87 3.43 -19.05 12.45
N SER A 88 3.21 -19.93 11.48
CA SER A 88 3.96 -20.05 10.23
C SER A 88 3.27 -19.46 8.99
N THR A 89 1.98 -19.13 9.05
CA THR A 89 1.23 -18.63 7.88
C THR A 89 0.67 -17.23 8.13
N GLY A 90 1.50 -16.21 7.89
CA GLY A 90 1.05 -14.82 7.91
C GLY A 90 0.40 -14.47 6.57
N ASN A 91 -0.85 -13.99 6.59
CA ASN A 91 -1.41 -13.32 5.42
C ASN A 91 -0.71 -11.96 5.25
N GLY A 92 -0.57 -11.52 4.00
CA GLY A 92 0.03 -10.22 3.75
C GLY A 92 -0.39 -9.60 2.43
N THR A 93 -0.22 -8.30 2.34
CA THR A 93 -0.38 -7.54 1.11
C THR A 93 0.98 -7.10 0.61
N ILE A 94 1.14 -7.09 -0.71
CA ILE A 94 2.33 -6.58 -1.39
C ILE A 94 1.88 -5.47 -2.31
N ALA A 95 2.50 -4.30 -2.19
CA ALA A 95 2.38 -3.19 -3.12
C ALA A 95 3.76 -2.95 -3.76
N GLN A 96 3.79 -2.84 -5.07
CA GLN A 96 4.99 -2.48 -5.82
C GLN A 96 4.77 -1.15 -6.53
N VAL A 97 5.75 -0.27 -6.46
CA VAL A 97 5.70 1.05 -7.09
C VAL A 97 6.64 1.02 -8.30
N LYS A 98 6.11 1.41 -9.46
CA LYS A 98 6.83 1.45 -10.74
C LYS A 98 6.50 2.74 -11.46
N ASN A 99 7.40 3.19 -12.34
CA ASN A 99 7.21 4.40 -13.16
C ASN A 99 6.88 5.67 -12.33
N LEU A 100 7.55 5.81 -11.18
CA LEU A 100 7.32 6.94 -10.27
C LEU A 100 7.74 8.26 -10.94
N LYS A 101 6.88 9.27 -10.86
CA LYS A 101 7.20 10.66 -11.16
C LYS A 101 7.11 11.49 -9.88
N LEU A 102 7.97 12.50 -9.76
CA LEU A 102 8.00 13.39 -8.60
C LEU A 102 6.78 14.34 -8.53
N SER A 103 6.12 14.58 -9.66
CA SER A 103 4.99 15.48 -9.78
C SER A 103 3.71 14.75 -10.13
N VAL A 104 2.58 15.34 -9.75
CA VAL A 104 1.28 15.01 -10.30
C VAL A 104 1.05 15.88 -11.53
N ASP A 105 0.96 15.24 -12.70
CA ASP A 105 0.80 15.95 -13.98
C ASP A 105 -0.60 16.58 -14.13
N ASP A 106 -1.63 15.93 -13.59
CA ASP A 106 -3.03 16.39 -13.61
C ASP A 106 -3.63 16.32 -12.18
N PRO A 107 -3.79 17.46 -11.48
CA PRO A 107 -4.34 17.48 -10.13
C PRO A 107 -5.87 17.24 -10.09
N SER A 108 -6.58 17.32 -11.23
CA SER A 108 -8.04 17.11 -11.27
C SER A 108 -8.45 15.67 -10.93
N VAL A 109 -7.49 14.72 -10.98
CA VAL A 109 -7.69 13.34 -10.51
C VAL A 109 -8.09 13.25 -9.03
N PHE A 110 -7.85 14.29 -8.24
CA PHE A 110 -8.27 14.38 -6.84
C PHE A 110 -9.62 15.08 -6.64
N GLU A 111 -10.19 15.68 -7.68
CA GLU A 111 -11.50 16.31 -7.61
C GLU A 111 -12.59 15.24 -7.49
N ILE A 112 -13.49 15.43 -6.52
CA ILE A 112 -14.57 14.48 -6.25
C ILE A 112 -15.71 14.77 -7.24
N PRO A 113 -16.14 13.82 -8.08
CA PRO A 113 -17.23 14.06 -9.02
C PRO A 113 -18.58 14.23 -8.30
N ASP A 114 -19.50 14.99 -8.90
CA ASP A 114 -20.85 15.28 -8.35
C ASP A 114 -21.63 14.04 -7.91
N ILE A 115 -21.47 12.93 -8.63
CA ILE A 115 -22.12 11.66 -8.28
C ILE A 115 -21.71 11.14 -6.91
N CYS A 116 -20.47 11.42 -6.47
CA CYS A 116 -19.97 11.03 -5.16
C CYS A 116 -20.46 11.94 -4.04
N HIS A 117 -20.79 13.20 -4.32
CA HIS A 117 -21.38 14.10 -3.34
C HIS A 117 -22.79 13.66 -2.92
N LYS A 118 -23.53 13.05 -3.86
CA LYS A 118 -24.90 12.54 -3.65
C LYS A 118 -24.92 11.12 -3.08
N ALA A 119 -23.78 10.42 -3.05
CA ALA A 119 -23.71 9.05 -2.57
C ALA A 119 -23.92 8.99 -1.04
N PRO A 120 -24.84 8.14 -0.54
CA PRO A 120 -25.01 7.96 0.89
C PRO A 120 -23.74 7.36 1.52
N ILE A 121 -23.46 7.74 2.77
CA ILE A 121 -22.37 7.13 3.53
C ILE A 121 -22.81 5.71 3.89
N SER A 122 -22.19 4.72 3.27
CA SER A 122 -22.24 3.35 3.77
C SER A 122 -21.50 3.31 5.11
N PRO A 123 -21.98 2.52 6.09
CA PRO A 123 -21.11 2.12 7.20
C PRO A 123 -19.78 1.64 6.59
N ALA A 124 -18.67 1.93 7.29
CA ALA A 124 -17.38 1.40 6.88
C ALA A 124 -17.60 -0.08 6.55
N PRO A 125 -17.14 -0.58 5.40
CA PRO A 125 -17.10 -2.02 5.25
C PRO A 125 -16.44 -2.52 6.53
N GLU A 126 -17.10 -3.42 7.27
CA GLU A 126 -16.32 -4.37 8.06
C GLU A 126 -15.36 -4.90 7.03
N MET A 127 -14.11 -4.44 7.03
CA MET A 127 -13.12 -5.03 6.15
C MET A 127 -13.11 -6.46 6.64
N PRO A 128 -13.64 -7.45 5.88
CA PRO A 128 -13.12 -8.76 6.14
C PRO A 128 -11.61 -8.59 5.89
N LEU A 129 -10.78 -9.26 6.69
CA LEU A 129 -9.33 -9.29 6.50
C LEU A 129 -8.90 -9.84 5.10
N THR A 130 -9.83 -9.93 4.15
CA THR A 130 -9.73 -10.44 2.78
C THR A 130 -9.96 -9.40 1.67
N LEU A 131 -9.93 -8.09 1.95
CA LEU A 131 -10.08 -7.06 0.90
C LEU A 131 -8.80 -6.24 0.65
N GLY A 132 -7.76 -6.96 0.24
CA GLY A 132 -6.69 -6.48 -0.64
C GLY A 132 -7.05 -6.59 -2.13
N LEU A 133 -8.33 -6.46 -2.48
CA LEU A 133 -8.80 -6.44 -3.87
C LEU A 133 -9.18 -5.02 -4.25
N LEU A 134 -8.18 -4.23 -4.63
CA LEU A 134 -8.38 -3.35 -5.77
C LEU A 134 -8.75 -4.24 -6.97
N PRO A 135 -9.70 -3.83 -7.83
CA PRO A 135 -10.09 -4.64 -8.96
C PRO A 135 -8.88 -4.89 -9.86
N ASN A 136 -8.51 -6.17 -9.97
CA ASN A 136 -7.88 -6.82 -11.11
C ASN A 136 -7.33 -5.89 -12.21
N PHE A 137 -6.03 -5.58 -12.13
CA PHE A 137 -5.20 -5.41 -13.33
C PHE A 137 -4.16 -6.53 -13.38
N ALA A 138 -4.63 -7.78 -13.41
CA ALA A 138 -3.82 -8.95 -13.75
C ALA A 138 -4.73 -10.12 -14.18
N LYS A 139 -5.42 -9.96 -15.32
CA LYS A 139 -5.86 -11.10 -16.13
C LYS A 139 -5.72 -10.73 -17.60
N HIS A 140 -4.60 -11.17 -18.18
CA HIS A 140 -4.51 -11.93 -19.42
C HIS A 140 -3.08 -11.86 -19.92
N PHE A 141 -2.38 -12.98 -19.90
CA PHE A 141 -1.76 -13.58 -21.09
C PHE A 141 -1.38 -15.01 -20.72
N ASP A 142 -2.20 -15.96 -21.15
CA ASP A 142 -1.79 -17.34 -21.36
C ASP A 142 -0.97 -17.38 -22.65
N TYR A 143 0.19 -18.02 -22.60
CA TYR A 143 0.79 -18.80 -23.70
C TYR A 143 1.63 -19.93 -23.10
#